data_AF-A0A1Y1BX22-F1
#
_entry.id   AF-A0A1Y1BX22-F1
#
_cell.length_a   1.000
_cell.length_b   1.000
_cell.length_c   1.000
_cell.angle_alpha   90.00
_cell.angle_beta   90.00
_cell.angle_gamma   90.00
#
_symmetry.space_group_name_H-M   'P 1'
#
loop_
_entity.id
_entity.type
_entity.pdbx_description
1 polymer ?
#
loop_
_entity_poly.entity_id
_entity_poly.type
_entity_poly.pdbx_seq_one_letter_code
_entity_poly.pdbx_strand_id
1 'polypeptide(L)'
;MNVAERAAFTRRHCIRSLSPAAGAARTVPAQDGVLRFVLRAGCRRSLDELPARTALHVAVVSAIGAQLAKGPYLLGERFTAADVLWGSALHWITMFKLVPETLLVRADINRILARPAIQRAQAADTALAADQDKTRAAVAPAS
;
A
#
# COMPACT_ATOMS: atom_id res chain seq x y z
N MET A 1 11.35 19.41 36.76
CA MET A 1 11.26 19.74 35.31
C MET A 1 9.94 19.20 34.79
N ASN A 2 9.00 20.10 34.53
CA ASN A 2 7.58 19.82 34.24
C ASN A 2 7.37 19.51 32.73
N VAL A 3 6.35 18.71 32.40
CA VAL A 3 5.87 18.43 31.02
C VAL A 3 5.78 19.69 30.14
N ALA A 4 5.36 20.83 30.71
CA ALA A 4 5.30 22.13 30.03
C ALA A 4 6.68 22.65 29.59
N GLU A 5 7.73 22.42 30.39
CA GLU A 5 9.11 22.84 30.07
C GLU A 5 9.73 21.97 28.97
N ARG A 6 9.39 20.67 28.94
CA ARG A 6 9.81 19.76 27.85
C ARG A 6 9.17 20.11 26.51
N ALA A 7 7.90 20.54 26.50
CA ALA A 7 7.21 20.97 25.28
C ALA A 7 7.79 22.26 24.69
N ALA A 8 8.27 23.17 25.54
CA ALA A 8 8.91 24.41 25.11
C ALA A 8 10.31 24.19 24.51
N PHE A 9 11.08 23.25 25.05
CA PHE A 9 12.43 22.91 24.57
C PHE A 9 12.41 22.30 23.15
N THR A 10 11.49 21.38 22.87
CA THR A 10 11.37 20.74 21.55
C THR A 10 10.92 21.71 20.45
N ARG A 11 10.05 22.69 20.78
CA ARG A 11 9.62 23.72 19.81
C ARG A 11 10.75 24.63 19.36
N ARG A 12 11.67 25.03 20.26
CA ARG A 12 12.79 25.92 19.91
C ARG A 12 13.86 25.23 19.07
N HIS A 13 14.13 23.94 19.33
CA HIS A 13 15.17 23.22 18.59
C HIS A 13 14.74 22.76 17.18
N CYS A 14 13.45 22.46 16.96
CA CYS A 14 12.96 22.06 15.63
C CYS A 14 12.80 23.22 14.63
N ILE A 15 12.52 24.44 15.10
CA ILE A 15 12.33 25.58 14.18
C ILE A 15 13.66 26.04 13.56
N ARG A 16 14.78 25.88 14.28
CA ARG A 16 16.09 26.35 13.81
C ARG A 16 16.77 25.44 12.78
N SER A 17 16.31 24.20 12.62
CA SER A 17 16.87 23.25 11.64
C SER A 17 16.20 23.28 10.26
N LEU A 18 15.19 24.14 10.06
CA LEU A 18 14.38 24.17 8.82
C LEU A 18 14.53 25.45 7.98
N SER A 19 15.63 26.19 8.12
CA SER A 19 15.94 27.30 7.20
C SER A 19 16.70 26.78 5.97
N PRO A 20 16.17 26.86 4.74
CA PRO A 20 16.90 26.45 3.55
C PRO A 20 17.68 27.65 2.99
N ALA A 21 19.01 27.55 2.97
CA ALA A 21 19.83 28.40 2.13
C ALA A 21 19.67 27.96 0.66
N ALA A 22 19.48 28.96 -0.20
CA ALA A 22 19.30 28.83 -1.64
C ALA A 22 20.54 28.22 -2.35
N GLY A 23 20.30 27.43 -3.39
CA GLY A 23 21.40 26.94 -4.25
C GLY A 23 21.02 25.86 -5.27
N ALA A 24 20.40 26.29 -6.38
CA ALA A 24 20.47 25.77 -7.75
C ALA A 24 20.60 24.25 -8.06
N ALA A 25 19.49 23.70 -8.57
CA ALA A 25 19.36 22.93 -9.82
C ALA A 25 20.33 21.77 -10.15
N ARG A 26 19.81 20.54 -10.11
CA ARG A 26 19.74 19.67 -11.30
C ARG A 26 18.55 18.71 -11.20
N THR A 27 17.90 18.51 -12.34
CA THR A 27 16.57 17.94 -12.56
C THR A 27 16.54 16.41 -12.66
N VAL A 28 15.62 15.76 -11.94
CA VAL A 28 15.00 14.48 -12.33
C VAL A 28 13.49 14.59 -12.04
N PRO A 29 12.60 14.74 -13.04
CA PRO A 29 11.17 14.78 -12.79
C PRO A 29 10.62 13.34 -12.90
N ALA A 30 10.06 12.79 -11.81
CA ALA A 30 8.93 11.84 -11.82
C ALA A 30 8.71 11.06 -10.49
N GLN A 31 9.61 11.12 -9.48
CA GLN A 31 9.54 10.19 -8.34
C GLN A 31 9.34 10.84 -6.95
N ASP A 32 9.33 12.17 -6.85
CA ASP A 32 9.32 12.88 -5.55
C ASP A 32 7.93 13.13 -4.92
N GLY A 33 6.84 12.82 -5.63
CA GLY A 33 5.49 13.13 -5.17
C GLY A 33 4.94 12.15 -4.14
N VAL A 34 5.18 10.84 -4.35
CA VAL A 34 4.53 9.78 -3.57
C VAL A 34 5.12 9.69 -2.17
N LEU A 35 6.45 9.71 -2.03
CA LEU A 35 7.10 9.68 -0.71
C LEU A 35 6.79 10.93 0.12
N ARG A 36 6.75 12.12 -0.50
CA ARG A 36 6.43 13.37 0.20
C ARG A 36 4.95 13.44 0.60
N PHE A 37 4.04 12.86 -0.17
CA PHE A 37 2.62 12.73 0.20
C PHE A 37 2.42 11.75 1.36
N VAL A 38 3.06 10.57 1.31
CA VAL A 38 3.00 9.57 2.40
C VAL A 38 3.57 10.14 3.70
N LEU A 39 4.71 10.86 3.63
CA LEU A 39 5.32 11.50 4.80
C LEU A 39 4.50 12.68 5.33
N ARG A 40 3.85 13.48 4.48
CA ARG A 40 3.08 14.66 4.90
C ARG A 40 1.65 14.33 5.37
N ALA A 41 1.04 13.25 4.88
CA ALA A 41 -0.26 12.80 5.34
C ALA A 41 -0.19 11.99 6.65
N GLY A 42 0.90 11.28 6.92
CA GLY A 42 0.99 10.32 8.03
C GLY A 42 1.43 10.87 9.40
N CYS A 43 1.92 12.11 9.51
CA CYS A 43 2.75 12.48 10.68
C CYS A 43 2.15 13.49 11.68
N ARG A 44 0.87 13.89 11.63
CA ARG A 44 0.42 14.95 12.57
C ARG A 44 -0.98 14.90 13.20
N ARG A 45 -1.68 13.78 13.21
CA ARG A 45 -2.82 13.63 14.12
C ARG A 45 -3.16 12.15 14.27
N SER A 46 -3.21 11.69 15.53
CA SER A 46 -3.68 10.38 16.01
C SER A 46 -2.85 9.13 15.68
N LEU A 47 -1.64 9.02 16.27
CA LEU A 47 -0.99 7.71 16.53
C LEU A 47 -1.23 7.21 17.97
N ASP A 48 -1.95 7.96 18.81
CA ASP A 48 -1.99 7.72 20.26
C ASP A 48 -3.21 6.91 20.76
N GLU A 49 -4.23 6.60 19.94
CA GLU A 49 -5.50 6.05 20.47
C GLU A 49 -6.05 4.79 19.76
N LEU A 50 -5.22 3.86 19.30
CA LEU A 50 -5.58 2.45 19.02
C LEU A 50 -4.33 1.56 19.18
N PRO A 51 -4.43 0.28 19.62
CA PRO A 51 -3.25 -0.56 19.86
C PRO A 51 -2.44 -0.67 18.57
N ALA A 52 -1.22 -0.14 18.60
CA ALA A 52 -0.40 0.22 17.43
C ALA A 52 -0.16 -0.89 16.39
N ARG A 53 -0.52 -2.15 16.68
CA ARG A 53 -0.39 -3.28 15.77
C ARG A 53 -1.53 -3.39 14.75
N THR A 54 -2.78 -3.15 15.17
CA THR A 54 -3.96 -3.30 14.30
C THR A 54 -4.28 -2.02 13.53
N ALA A 55 -3.73 -0.86 13.90
CA ALA A 55 -4.00 0.39 13.19
C ALA A 55 -3.36 0.47 11.79
N LEU A 56 -2.24 -0.24 11.56
CA LEU A 56 -1.48 -0.09 10.31
C LEU A 56 -2.27 -0.58 9.08
N HIS A 57 -2.94 -1.74 9.16
CA HIS A 57 -3.68 -2.27 8.01
C HIS A 57 -4.89 -1.37 7.67
N VAL A 58 -5.61 -0.86 8.67
CA VAL A 58 -6.74 0.06 8.47
C VAL A 58 -6.27 1.35 7.81
N ALA A 59 -5.14 1.90 8.28
CA ALA A 59 -4.56 3.11 7.71
C ALA A 59 -4.17 2.93 6.23
N VAL A 60 -3.54 1.79 5.90
CA VAL A 60 -3.16 1.46 4.53
C VAL A 60 -4.38 1.30 3.62
N VAL A 61 -5.39 0.53 4.04
CA VAL A 61 -6.63 0.34 3.26
C VAL A 61 -7.36 1.67 3.04
N SER A 62 -7.40 2.52 4.06
CA SER A 62 -8.01 3.85 3.97
C SER A 62 -7.24 4.74 2.99
N ALA A 63 -5.91 4.73 3.02
CA ALA A 63 -5.08 5.49 2.10
C ALA A 63 -5.28 5.04 0.64
N ILE A 64 -5.36 3.73 0.41
CA ILE A 64 -5.64 3.14 -0.90
C ILE A 64 -7.02 3.56 -1.40
N GLY A 65 -8.06 3.41 -0.58
CA GLY A 65 -9.42 3.83 -0.93
C GLY A 65 -9.49 5.32 -1.27
N ALA A 66 -8.79 6.16 -0.52
CA ALA A 66 -8.71 7.59 -0.80
C ALA A 66 -7.99 7.92 -2.12
N GLN A 67 -7.06 7.10 -2.59
CA GLN A 67 -6.45 7.28 -3.93
C GLN A 67 -7.34 6.75 -5.04
N LEU A 68 -7.98 5.59 -4.86
CA LEU A 68 -8.93 5.04 -5.83
C LEU A 68 -10.17 5.94 -6.02
N ALA A 69 -10.49 6.78 -5.05
CA ALA A 69 -11.54 7.80 -5.19
C ALA A 69 -11.16 8.93 -6.17
N LYS A 70 -9.87 9.11 -6.49
CA LYS A 70 -9.40 10.21 -7.36
C LYS A 70 -9.32 9.84 -8.84
N GLY A 71 -9.32 8.55 -9.17
CA GLY A 71 -9.14 8.09 -10.54
C GLY A 71 -9.23 6.57 -10.67
N PRO A 72 -9.17 6.06 -11.91
CA PRO A 72 -9.33 4.63 -12.19
C PRO A 72 -8.16 3.77 -11.69
N TYR A 73 -6.99 4.35 -11.46
CA TYR A 73 -5.80 3.69 -10.93
C TYR A 73 -5.22 4.48 -9.76
N LEU A 74 -4.34 3.86 -8.97
CA LEU A 74 -3.75 4.47 -7.77
C LEU A 74 -3.00 5.77 -8.04
N LEU A 75 -2.43 5.91 -9.24
CA LEU A 75 -1.72 7.11 -9.68
C LEU A 75 -2.52 7.95 -10.67
N GLY A 76 -3.85 7.78 -10.73
CA GLY A 76 -4.77 8.52 -11.59
C GLY A 76 -5.16 7.72 -12.84
N GLU A 77 -4.87 8.25 -14.03
CA GLU A 77 -5.37 7.69 -15.30
C GLU A 77 -4.51 6.55 -15.88
N ARG A 78 -3.27 6.39 -15.40
CA ARG A 78 -2.33 5.43 -15.97
C ARG A 78 -2.17 4.22 -15.06
N PHE A 79 -2.21 3.05 -15.68
CA PHE A 79 -1.86 1.80 -15.03
C PHE A 79 -0.34 1.73 -14.78
N THR A 80 0.04 1.36 -13.56
CA THR A 80 1.42 1.30 -13.10
C THR A 80 1.71 0.05 -12.27
N ALA A 81 2.98 -0.14 -11.89
CA ALA A 81 3.37 -1.22 -10.99
C ALA A 81 2.66 -1.17 -9.62
N ALA A 82 2.24 0.02 -9.17
CA ALA A 82 1.47 0.16 -7.93
C ALA A 82 0.12 -0.58 -8.03
N ASP A 83 -0.54 -0.51 -9.18
CA ASP A 83 -1.83 -1.17 -9.42
C ASP A 83 -1.68 -2.68 -9.54
N VAL A 84 -0.55 -3.18 -10.06
CA VAL A 84 -0.22 -4.62 -10.03
C VAL A 84 -0.09 -5.09 -8.58
N LEU A 85 0.73 -4.40 -7.78
CA LEU A 85 1.00 -4.78 -6.40
C LEU A 85 -0.27 -4.75 -5.54
N TRP A 86 -0.98 -3.63 -5.54
CA TRP A 86 -2.14 -3.44 -4.68
C TRP A 86 -3.40 -4.08 -5.23
N GLY A 87 -3.61 -4.10 -6.54
CA GLY A 87 -4.78 -4.74 -7.14
C GLY A 87 -4.83 -6.24 -6.87
N SER A 88 -3.70 -6.93 -7.03
CA SER A 88 -3.59 -8.35 -6.68
C SER A 88 -3.70 -8.60 -5.17
N ALA A 89 -3.10 -7.74 -4.34
CA ALA A 89 -3.22 -7.84 -2.89
C ALA A 89 -4.67 -7.65 -2.41
N LEU A 90 -5.36 -6.63 -2.92
CA LEU A 90 -6.77 -6.37 -2.60
C LEU A 90 -7.65 -7.54 -3.01
N HIS A 91 -7.46 -8.09 -4.22
CA HIS A 91 -8.19 -9.27 -4.66
C HIS A 91 -8.06 -10.42 -3.65
N TRP A 92 -6.82 -10.76 -3.28
CA TRP A 92 -6.55 -11.84 -2.32
C TRP A 92 -7.17 -11.56 -0.94
N ILE A 93 -6.92 -10.37 -0.39
CA ILE A 93 -7.40 -9.99 0.96
C ILE A 93 -8.94 -9.93 1.01
N THR A 94 -9.62 -9.55 -0.08
CA THR A 94 -11.09 -9.59 -0.17
C THR A 94 -11.63 -11.01 -0.28
N MET A 95 -10.92 -11.94 -0.94
CA MET A 95 -11.32 -13.35 -0.95
C MET A 95 -11.31 -13.95 0.46
N PHE A 96 -10.34 -13.57 1.29
CA PHE A 96 -10.29 -13.95 2.71
C PHE A 96 -11.21 -13.12 3.61
N LYS A 97 -11.98 -12.17 3.04
CA LYS A 97 -12.91 -11.28 3.76
C LYS A 97 -12.25 -10.49 4.90
N LEU A 98 -10.96 -10.19 4.78
CA LEU A 98 -10.21 -9.43 5.78
C LEU A 98 -10.44 -7.91 5.66
N VAL A 99 -10.84 -7.45 4.47
CA VAL A 99 -11.11 -6.04 4.16
C VAL A 99 -12.49 -5.94 3.49
N PRO A 100 -13.29 -4.92 3.84
CA PRO A 100 -14.58 -4.70 3.18
C PRO A 100 -14.40 -4.43 1.68
N GLU A 101 -15.12 -5.18 0.86
CA GLU A 101 -15.12 -5.03 -0.59
C GLU A 101 -16.05 -3.89 -1.00
N THR A 102 -15.54 -2.66 -0.96
CA THR A 102 -16.26 -1.47 -1.43
C THR A 102 -16.37 -1.45 -2.96
N LEU A 103 -17.29 -0.65 -3.51
CA LEU A 103 -17.45 -0.52 -4.97
C LEU A 103 -16.17 -0.05 -5.67
N LEU A 104 -15.40 0.84 -5.04
CA LEU A 104 -14.11 1.32 -5.57
C LEU A 104 -13.08 0.19 -5.66
N VAL A 105 -12.96 -0.60 -4.59
CA VAL A 105 -12.06 -1.75 -4.52
C VAL A 105 -12.47 -2.82 -5.52
N ARG A 106 -13.77 -3.14 -5.61
CA ARG A 106 -14.29 -4.10 -6.61
C ARG A 106 -13.99 -3.64 -8.04
N ALA A 107 -14.20 -2.35 -8.34
CA ALA A 107 -13.94 -1.81 -9.66
C ALA A 107 -12.44 -1.90 -10.04
N ASP A 108 -11.55 -1.63 -9.08
CA ASP A 108 -10.11 -1.82 -9.25
C ASP A 108 -9.77 -3.29 -9.53
N ILE A 109 -10.19 -4.20 -8.66
CA ILE A 109 -9.98 -5.65 -8.81
C ILE A 109 -10.44 -6.13 -10.19
N ASN A 110 -11.64 -5.74 -10.63
CA ASN A 110 -12.16 -6.15 -11.94
C ASN A 110 -11.28 -5.68 -13.10
N ARG A 111 -10.76 -4.44 -13.06
CA ARG A 111 -9.84 -3.93 -14.09
C ARG A 111 -8.53 -4.73 -14.12
N ILE A 112 -8.05 -5.17 -12.97
CA ILE A 112 -6.81 -5.94 -12.84
C ILE A 112 -7.00 -7.37 -13.35
N LEU A 113 -8.06 -8.05 -12.92
CA LEU A 113 -8.37 -9.43 -13.31
C LEU A 113 -8.74 -9.56 -14.79
N ALA A 114 -9.29 -8.52 -15.40
CA ALA A 114 -9.56 -8.49 -16.83
C ALA A 114 -8.28 -8.52 -17.70
N ARG A 115 -7.10 -8.31 -17.12
CA ARG A 115 -5.84 -8.26 -17.89
C ARG A 115 -5.41 -9.66 -18.34
N PRO A 116 -5.07 -9.84 -19.64
CA PRO A 116 -4.58 -11.13 -20.15
C PRO A 116 -3.33 -11.63 -19.44
N ALA A 117 -2.48 -10.73 -18.92
CA ALA A 117 -1.28 -11.11 -18.17
C ALA A 117 -1.62 -11.82 -16.85
N ILE A 118 -2.65 -11.37 -16.13
CA ILE A 118 -3.10 -12.00 -14.88
C ILE A 118 -3.72 -13.36 -15.18
N GLN A 119 -4.55 -13.45 -16.23
CA GLN A 119 -5.16 -14.71 -16.65
C GLN A 119 -4.10 -15.76 -17.02
N ARG A 120 -3.05 -15.37 -17.74
CA ARG A 120 -1.91 -16.26 -18.04
C ARG A 120 -1.18 -16.71 -16.79
N ALA A 121 -0.94 -15.80 -15.84
CA ALA A 121 -0.30 -16.14 -14.56
C ALA A 121 -1.14 -17.14 -13.77
N GLN A 122 -2.44 -16.89 -13.63
CA GLN A 122 -3.38 -17.80 -12.94
C GLN A 122 -3.45 -19.19 -13.58
N ALA A 123 -3.41 -19.26 -14.91
CA ALA A 123 -3.35 -20.55 -15.62
C ALA A 123 -2.05 -21.30 -15.33
N ALA A 124 -0.91 -20.60 -15.29
CA ALA A 124 0.38 -21.18 -14.94
C ALA A 124 0.41 -21.66 -13.48
N ASP A 125 -0.12 -20.85 -12.54
CA ASP A 125 -0.22 -21.22 -11.12
C ASP A 125 -1.11 -22.46 -10.93
N THR A 126 -2.21 -22.56 -11.67
CA THR A 126 -3.11 -23.73 -11.65
C THR A 126 -2.41 -24.99 -12.17
N ALA A 127 -1.66 -24.87 -13.27
CA ALA A 127 -0.89 -25.99 -13.82
C ALA A 127 0.19 -26.47 -12.83
N LEU A 128 0.91 -25.53 -12.20
CA LEU A 128 1.93 -25.85 -11.22
C LEU A 128 1.33 -26.52 -9.97
N ALA A 129 0.19 -26.04 -9.47
CA ALA A 129 -0.49 -26.65 -8.34
C ALA A 129 -0.86 -28.12 -8.61
N ALA A 130 -1.36 -28.42 -9.80
CA ALA A 130 -1.67 -29.80 -10.19
C ALA A 130 -0.44 -30.70 -10.22
N ASP A 131 0.71 -30.19 -10.66
CA ASP A 131 1.97 -30.94 -10.66
C ASP A 131 2.53 -31.15 -9.25
N GLN A 132 2.34 -30.16 -8.36
CA GLN A 132 2.69 -30.27 -6.94
C GLN A 132 1.83 -31.34 -6.24
N ASP A 133 0.53 -31.39 -6.52
CA ASP A 133 -0.37 -32.41 -5.96
C ASP A 133 0.00 -33.83 -6.42
N LYS A 134 0.31 -34.01 -7.72
CA LYS A 134 0.82 -35.28 -8.24
C LYS A 134 2.11 -35.70 -7.55
N THR A 135 3.03 -34.75 -7.40
CA THR A 135 4.31 -34.98 -6.73
C THR A 135 4.08 -35.40 -5.28
N ARG A 136 3.27 -34.64 -4.53
CA ARG A 136 2.90 -34.93 -3.14
C ARG A 136 2.28 -36.31 -2.99
N ALA A 137 1.40 -36.70 -3.90
CA ALA A 137 0.78 -38.03 -3.89
C ALA A 137 1.82 -39.15 -4.16
N ALA A 138 2.80 -38.91 -5.02
CA ALA A 138 3.86 -39.87 -5.31
C ALA A 138 4.89 -40.04 -4.17
N VAL A 139 5.12 -39.01 -3.35
CA VAL A 139 6.03 -39.07 -2.19
C VAL A 139 5.34 -39.36 -0.85
N ALA A 140 4.01 -39.49 -0.81
CA ALA A 140 3.32 -39.89 0.40
C ALA A 140 3.68 -41.35 0.74
N PRO A 141 4.18 -41.65 1.97
CA PRO A 141 4.55 -43.01 2.32
C PRO A 141 3.30 -43.90 2.33
N ALA A 142 3.42 -45.09 1.74
CA ALA A 142 2.40 -46.12 1.82
C ALA A 142 2.28 -46.56 3.29
N SER A 143 1.19 -46.15 3.94
CA SER A 143 0.78 -46.60 5.27
C SER A 143 0.48 -48.09 5.27
#